data_AF-A0A7R9Z3R5-F1
#
_entry.id   AF-A0A7R9Z3R5-F1
#
_cell.length_a   1.000
_cell.length_b   1.000
_cell.length_c   1.000
_cell.angle_alpha   90.00
_cell.angle_beta   90.00
_cell.angle_gamma   90.00
#
_symmetry.space_group_name_H-M   'P 1'
#
loop_
_entity.id
_entity.type
_entity.pdbx_description
1 polymer ?
#
loop_
_entity_poly.entity_id
_entity_poly.type
_entity_poly.pdbx_seq_one_letter_code
_entity_poly.pdbx_strand_id
1 'polypeptide(L)'
;LQSLVSPGSLLWLSLVLAFTARGNSQQLRGIVNTDVNASGNAPLEYLNGTEIKRHRELNTCSGYFCKLFFDEILIIMTHNSHAVPGDTWSPSQFKREPSQFNDGIRGFAMDIYEENGRLVLKHNKHDPLEVDYVQRVREIVAELEKTQNRNEFLLVQFETYVSDQGIERACAAWGDKVIKNFDTSRRLEFYISRGMQVLLLTDHGKAMPHLGMHKSTKFLAENNYKWTDPLKSPDLAWRRGPQGGTLRYAKMMTYFCSRTGMGNPLTSAEVNDPGRM
;
A
#
# COMPACT_ATOMS: atom_id res chain seq x y z
N LEU A 1 48.36 -31.25 -12.56
CA LEU A 1 48.99 -30.70 -11.35
C LEU A 1 48.05 -29.60 -10.85
N GLN A 2 47.28 -29.86 -9.79
CA GLN A 2 47.55 -29.45 -8.39
C GLN A 2 47.43 -27.92 -8.20
N SER A 3 46.64 -27.35 -7.29
CA SER A 3 45.67 -27.86 -6.28
C SER A 3 44.76 -26.68 -5.86
N LEU A 4 43.45 -26.84 -5.61
CA LEU A 4 42.81 -26.98 -4.26
C LEU A 4 43.45 -26.07 -3.17
N VAL A 5 42.72 -25.30 -2.34
CA VAL A 5 41.64 -25.68 -1.40
C VAL A 5 40.73 -24.49 -1.00
N SER A 6 39.51 -24.80 -0.54
CA SER A 6 38.51 -23.97 0.18
C SER A 6 37.68 -24.93 1.10
N PRO A 7 36.88 -24.54 2.14
CA PRO A 7 36.37 -23.20 2.53
C PRO A 7 36.36 -22.88 4.05
N GLY A 8 35.70 -21.79 4.45
CA GLY A 8 35.07 -21.61 5.78
C GLY A 8 35.13 -20.17 6.33
N SER A 9 34.30 -19.70 7.26
CA SER A 9 33.00 -20.09 7.82
C SER A 9 32.67 -19.08 8.93
N LEU A 10 31.39 -18.72 9.06
CA LEU A 10 30.73 -17.99 10.15
C LEU A 10 31.34 -18.13 11.58
N LEU A 11 31.40 -17.05 12.38
CA LEU A 11 30.37 -16.75 13.42
C LEU A 11 30.63 -15.46 14.22
N TRP A 12 29.60 -15.06 14.97
CA TRP A 12 29.48 -13.85 15.81
C TRP A 12 30.29 -13.92 17.12
N LEU A 13 30.61 -12.74 17.69
CA LEU A 13 30.33 -12.50 19.12
C LEU A 13 30.12 -11.00 19.42
N SER A 14 28.97 -10.68 20.03
CA SER A 14 28.70 -9.39 20.65
C SER A 14 28.77 -9.53 22.16
N LEU A 15 29.37 -8.57 22.86
CA LEU A 15 29.38 -8.49 24.31
C LEU A 15 29.34 -7.03 24.76
N VAL A 16 28.32 -6.65 25.53
CA VAL A 16 28.40 -5.68 26.66
C VAL A 16 27.06 -5.69 27.44
N LEU A 17 27.18 -5.61 28.77
CA LEU A 17 26.13 -5.50 29.79
C LEU A 17 25.40 -4.12 29.73
N ALA A 18 24.37 -3.74 30.49
CA ALA A 18 23.50 -4.30 31.54
C ALA A 18 22.17 -3.48 31.50
N PHE A 19 21.05 -3.78 32.18
CA PHE A 19 20.88 -3.71 33.64
C PHE A 19 19.54 -4.35 34.07
N THR A 20 19.49 -4.84 35.31
CA THR A 20 18.28 -5.34 35.96
C THR A 20 17.56 -4.26 36.77
N ALA A 21 16.22 -4.23 36.69
CA ALA A 21 15.38 -3.66 37.75
C ALA A 21 14.12 -4.52 37.93
N ARG A 22 13.88 -5.04 39.15
CA ARG A 22 12.64 -5.72 39.54
C ARG A 22 11.66 -4.72 40.12
N GLY A 23 10.37 -4.87 39.83
CA GLY A 23 9.30 -4.11 40.48
C GLY A 23 7.95 -4.84 40.39
N ASN A 24 7.48 -5.38 41.51
CA ASN A 24 6.12 -5.92 41.62
C ASN A 24 5.11 -4.78 41.81
N SER A 25 3.92 -4.87 41.22
CA SER A 25 2.67 -4.65 41.98
C SER A 25 1.39 -5.07 41.24
N GLN A 26 0.66 -5.96 41.91
CA GLN A 26 -0.80 -6.06 42.09
C GLN A 26 -1.81 -5.92 40.95
N GLN A 27 -2.77 -6.85 41.02
CA GLN A 27 -4.10 -6.82 40.41
C GLN A 27 -4.85 -5.51 40.66
N LEU A 28 -5.73 -5.14 39.72
CA LEU A 28 -7.07 -4.66 40.08
C LEU A 28 -8.08 -5.13 39.03
N ARG A 29 -9.21 -5.67 39.47
CA ARG A 29 -10.33 -6.05 38.61
C ARG A 29 -11.15 -4.81 38.28
N GLY A 30 -11.49 -4.62 37.00
CA GLY A 30 -12.47 -3.65 36.55
C GLY A 30 -13.45 -4.30 35.58
N ILE A 31 -14.61 -4.73 36.09
CA ILE A 31 -15.76 -5.11 35.24
C ILE A 31 -16.47 -3.83 34.85
N VAL A 32 -16.66 -3.59 33.55
CA VAL A 32 -17.55 -2.53 33.06
C VAL A 32 -18.48 -3.15 32.01
N ASN A 33 -19.76 -3.25 32.37
CA ASN A 33 -20.84 -3.43 31.40
C ASN A 33 -20.95 -2.16 30.55
N THR A 34 -21.08 -2.32 29.23
CA THR A 34 -21.67 -1.27 28.38
C THR A 34 -22.72 -1.89 27.49
N ASP A 35 -23.97 -1.82 27.96
CA ASP A 35 -25.15 -2.07 27.15
C ASP A 35 -25.71 -0.73 26.67
N VAL A 36 -26.04 -0.67 25.37
CA VAL A 36 -26.92 0.29 24.69
C VAL A 36 -26.70 1.81 24.92
N ASN A 37 -26.22 2.53 23.90
CA ASN A 37 -27.09 3.47 23.16
C ASN A 37 -26.43 4.12 21.92
N ALA A 38 -27.22 4.24 20.86
CA ALA A 38 -26.80 4.88 19.61
C ALA A 38 -27.02 6.40 19.65
N SER A 39 -26.00 7.16 20.04
CA SER A 39 -25.84 8.56 19.62
C SER A 39 -24.35 8.91 19.52
N GLY A 40 -23.91 9.38 18.36
CA GLY A 40 -22.49 9.41 17.95
C GLY A 40 -21.67 10.57 18.51
N ASN A 41 -21.72 10.84 19.81
CA ASN A 41 -20.80 11.76 20.47
C ASN A 41 -19.64 10.96 21.08
N ALA A 42 -18.42 11.21 20.60
CA ALA A 42 -17.22 10.56 21.13
C ALA A 42 -16.95 10.99 22.59
N PRO A 43 -16.34 10.13 23.44
CA PRO A 43 -15.98 10.50 24.81
C PRO A 43 -14.97 11.66 24.83
N LEU A 44 -15.18 12.63 25.72
CA LEU A 44 -14.22 13.69 25.99
C LEU A 44 -13.16 13.19 26.98
N GLU A 45 -11.93 13.01 26.52
CA GLU A 45 -10.78 12.83 27.42
C GLU A 45 -10.28 14.20 27.92
N TYR A 46 -10.18 14.34 29.24
CA TYR A 46 -9.70 15.55 29.90
C TYR A 46 -8.25 15.39 30.34
N LEU A 47 -7.34 16.18 29.76
CA LEU A 47 -5.98 16.37 30.26
C LEU A 47 -5.71 17.86 30.50
N ASN A 48 -5.39 18.21 31.74
CA ASN A 48 -4.87 19.50 32.20
C ASN A 48 -5.68 20.76 31.81
N GLY A 49 -7.00 20.73 32.00
CA GLY A 49 -7.82 21.93 32.29
C GLY A 49 -7.84 23.05 31.24
N THR A 50 -7.31 22.79 30.05
CA THR A 50 -7.18 23.78 28.97
C THR A 50 -8.02 23.26 27.81
N GLU A 51 -9.06 24.00 27.41
CA GLU A 51 -9.94 23.62 26.31
C GLU A 51 -9.20 23.75 24.98
N ILE A 52 -8.37 22.74 24.65
CA ILE A 52 -7.80 22.61 23.32
C ILE A 52 -8.93 22.20 22.39
N LYS A 53 -9.69 23.19 21.91
CA LYS A 53 -10.53 23.07 20.70
C LYS A 53 -9.64 22.84 19.48
N ARG A 54 -8.98 21.68 19.43
CA ARG A 54 -8.71 21.01 18.15
C ARG A 54 -10.05 20.49 17.63
N HIS A 55 -10.90 21.42 17.21
CA HIS A 55 -11.65 21.19 15.99
C HIS A 55 -10.59 20.83 14.95
N ARG A 56 -10.43 19.52 14.67
CA ARG A 56 -10.00 19.11 13.33
C ARG A 56 -11.05 19.75 12.44
N GLU A 57 -10.71 20.84 11.77
CA GLU A 57 -11.48 21.31 10.64
C GLU A 57 -11.69 20.08 9.76
N LEU A 58 -12.94 19.72 9.50
CA LEU A 58 -13.25 18.62 8.61
C LEU A 58 -12.70 19.02 7.25
N ASN A 59 -11.56 18.43 6.87
CA ASN A 59 -10.85 18.77 5.65
C ASN A 59 -11.84 18.64 4.49
N THR A 60 -12.22 19.77 3.91
CA THR A 60 -13.26 19.83 2.89
C THR A 60 -12.74 19.17 1.63
N CYS A 61 -13.21 17.95 1.38
CA CYS A 61 -12.74 17.13 0.28
C CYS A 61 -13.10 17.79 -1.04
N SER A 62 -12.08 18.27 -1.76
CA SER A 62 -12.21 19.15 -2.92
C SER A 62 -11.30 18.63 -4.04
N GLY A 63 -11.76 17.61 -4.76
CA GLY A 63 -11.01 16.96 -5.84
C GLY A 63 -11.84 15.93 -6.60
N TYR A 64 -11.24 15.33 -7.63
CA TYR A 64 -11.86 14.33 -8.50
C TYR A 64 -12.45 13.14 -7.69
N PHE A 65 -11.62 12.54 -6.82
CA PHE A 65 -11.99 11.34 -6.06
C PHE A 65 -13.11 11.56 -5.04
N CYS A 66 -13.17 12.74 -4.41
CA CYS A 66 -14.07 13.02 -3.29
C CYS A 66 -15.52 12.62 -3.56
N LYS A 67 -16.05 13.00 -4.72
CA LYS A 67 -17.46 12.81 -5.06
C LYS A 67 -17.77 11.41 -5.60
N LEU A 68 -16.77 10.57 -5.85
CA LEU A 68 -16.96 9.25 -6.48
C LEU A 68 -17.13 8.15 -5.42
N PHE A 69 -17.92 7.14 -5.75
CA PHE A 69 -17.81 5.81 -5.17
C PHE A 69 -16.61 5.09 -5.79
N PHE A 70 -16.10 4.08 -5.08
CA PHE A 70 -14.88 3.41 -5.50
C PHE A 70 -15.01 2.63 -6.83
N ASP A 71 -16.19 2.07 -7.09
CA ASP A 71 -16.53 1.36 -8.33
C ASP A 71 -16.78 2.28 -9.54
N GLU A 72 -16.86 3.59 -9.33
CA GLU A 72 -16.95 4.59 -10.40
C GLU A 72 -15.55 4.94 -10.97
N ILE A 73 -14.48 4.39 -10.39
CA ILE A 73 -13.09 4.79 -10.67
C ILE A 73 -12.38 3.74 -11.55
N LEU A 74 -11.73 4.22 -12.60
CA LEU A 74 -10.66 3.51 -13.28
C LEU A 74 -9.34 3.84 -12.57
N ILE A 75 -8.66 2.83 -12.04
CA ILE A 75 -7.37 3.00 -11.35
C ILE A 75 -6.27 2.47 -12.27
N ILE A 76 -5.36 3.36 -12.69
CA ILE A 76 -4.12 2.97 -13.37
C ILE A 76 -3.12 2.55 -12.29
N MET A 77 -2.55 1.36 -12.46
CA MET A 77 -1.64 0.75 -11.49
C MET A 77 -0.39 0.20 -12.17
N THR A 78 0.68 0.06 -11.39
CA THR A 78 1.94 -0.54 -11.84
C THR A 78 2.19 -1.88 -11.17
N HIS A 79 2.58 -2.89 -11.97
CA HIS A 79 2.97 -4.21 -11.46
C HIS A 79 4.41 -4.19 -10.94
N ASN A 80 4.59 -4.70 -9.71
CA ASN A 80 5.83 -4.58 -8.95
C ASN A 80 6.39 -3.15 -8.97
N SER A 81 5.63 -2.24 -8.36
CA SER A 81 5.82 -0.79 -8.40
C SER A 81 7.22 -0.33 -7.96
N HIS A 82 7.84 -1.10 -7.06
CA HIS A 82 9.17 -0.86 -6.50
C HIS A 82 10.32 -1.30 -7.44
N ALA A 83 10.03 -2.07 -8.48
CA ALA A 83 11.02 -2.76 -9.30
C ALA A 83 11.67 -1.82 -10.33
N VAL A 84 12.49 -0.88 -9.85
CA VAL A 84 13.32 0.03 -10.66
C VAL A 84 14.78 -0.44 -10.74
N PRO A 85 15.57 0.03 -11.72
CA PRO A 85 17.00 -0.29 -11.79
C PRO A 85 17.73 0.04 -10.49
N GLY A 86 18.45 -0.93 -9.94
CA GLY A 86 19.18 -0.81 -8.66
C GLY A 86 18.38 -1.27 -7.43
N ASP A 87 17.06 -1.29 -7.51
CA ASP A 87 16.17 -1.78 -6.44
C ASP A 87 15.79 -3.27 -6.64
N THR A 88 16.05 -3.84 -7.83
CA THR A 88 15.85 -5.26 -8.21
C THR A 88 16.79 -5.66 -9.36
N TRP A 89 17.02 -6.97 -9.54
CA TRP A 89 17.67 -7.52 -10.74
C TRP A 89 16.79 -7.51 -12.00
N SER A 90 15.46 -7.48 -11.87
CA SER A 90 14.51 -7.57 -12.98
C SER A 90 13.54 -6.39 -12.98
N PRO A 91 14.02 -5.16 -13.30
CA PRO A 91 13.19 -3.96 -13.20
C PRO A 91 12.04 -3.96 -14.21
N SER A 92 10.83 -3.68 -13.72
CA SER A 92 9.64 -3.44 -14.54
C SER A 92 9.29 -1.95 -14.67
N GLN A 93 9.85 -1.09 -13.81
CA GLN A 93 9.53 0.34 -13.72
C GLN A 93 10.75 1.24 -13.94
N PHE A 94 10.55 2.45 -14.48
CA PHE A 94 11.64 3.43 -14.65
C PHE A 94 11.80 4.36 -13.45
N LYS A 95 10.67 4.81 -12.89
CA LYS A 95 10.58 5.79 -11.81
C LYS A 95 10.16 5.09 -10.53
N ARG A 96 10.63 5.57 -9.37
CA ARG A 96 10.14 5.14 -8.06
C ARG A 96 8.71 5.62 -7.82
N GLU A 97 8.02 4.97 -6.89
CA GLU A 97 6.60 5.14 -6.57
C GLU A 97 6.18 6.59 -6.26
N PRO A 98 6.97 7.40 -5.52
CA PRO A 98 6.69 8.84 -5.36
C PRO A 98 6.58 9.60 -6.69
N SER A 99 7.43 9.26 -7.66
CA SER A 99 7.41 9.89 -8.99
C SER A 99 6.27 9.33 -9.85
N GLN A 100 6.03 8.01 -9.83
CA GLN A 100 4.87 7.39 -10.49
C GLN A 100 3.54 8.01 -10.00
N PHE A 101 3.43 8.26 -8.69
CA PHE A 101 2.26 8.93 -8.10
C PHE A 101 2.08 10.35 -8.65
N ASN A 102 3.17 11.13 -8.76
CA ASN A 102 3.13 12.47 -9.36
C ASN A 102 2.83 12.44 -10.88
N ASP A 103 3.17 11.36 -11.59
CA ASP A 103 2.78 11.15 -12.99
C ASP A 103 1.30 10.73 -13.17
N GLY A 104 0.55 10.52 -12.08
CA GLY A 104 -0.88 10.18 -12.12
C GLY A 104 -1.22 8.72 -11.83
N ILE A 105 -0.24 7.86 -11.51
CA ILE A 105 -0.52 6.49 -11.03
C ILE A 105 -1.24 6.54 -9.68
N ARG A 106 -2.32 5.76 -9.53
CA ARG A 106 -3.20 5.79 -8.35
C ARG A 106 -3.38 4.43 -7.70
N GLY A 107 -2.62 3.43 -8.14
CA GLY A 107 -2.32 2.31 -7.28
C GLY A 107 -1.04 1.57 -7.60
N PHE A 108 -0.58 0.81 -6.62
CA PHE A 108 0.69 0.10 -6.66
C PHE A 108 0.44 -1.38 -6.35
N ALA A 109 0.87 -2.28 -7.24
CA ALA A 109 1.04 -3.68 -6.86
C ALA A 109 2.47 -3.86 -6.31
N MET A 110 2.60 -4.59 -5.20
CA MET A 110 3.85 -4.78 -4.47
C MET A 110 3.95 -6.18 -3.87
N ASP A 111 4.96 -6.94 -4.28
CA ASP A 111 5.28 -8.22 -3.63
C ASP A 111 6.00 -7.94 -2.30
N ILE A 112 5.43 -8.45 -1.19
CA ILE A 112 5.93 -8.18 0.17
C ILE A 112 6.28 -9.49 0.89
N TYR A 113 7.49 -9.51 1.46
CA TYR A 113 8.09 -10.67 2.13
C TYR A 113 8.53 -10.31 3.56
N GLU A 114 8.62 -11.34 4.42
CA GLU A 114 9.30 -11.25 5.71
C GLU A 114 10.71 -11.86 5.61
N GLU A 115 11.73 -11.04 5.85
CA GLU A 115 13.13 -11.45 5.82
C GLU A 115 13.82 -10.98 7.10
N ASN A 116 14.38 -11.91 7.88
CA ASN A 116 15.07 -11.62 9.14
C ASN A 116 14.26 -10.73 10.12
N GLY A 117 12.94 -10.90 10.16
CA GLY A 117 12.01 -10.12 10.99
C GLY A 117 11.64 -8.74 10.44
N ARG A 118 12.16 -8.35 9.27
CA ARG A 118 11.82 -7.11 8.56
C ARG A 118 10.78 -7.36 7.48
N LEU A 119 10.03 -6.33 7.11
CA LEU A 119 9.25 -6.32 5.88
C LEU A 119 10.11 -5.78 4.73
N VAL A 120 10.17 -6.52 3.63
CA VAL A 120 10.93 -6.12 2.44
C VAL A 120 10.10 -6.31 1.17
N LEU A 121 10.44 -5.52 0.17
CA LEU A 121 9.95 -5.63 -1.20
C LEU A 121 11.03 -6.32 -2.04
N LYS A 122 10.62 -7.28 -2.88
CA LYS A 122 11.46 -8.03 -3.82
C LYS A 122 10.65 -8.32 -5.08
N HIS A 123 11.28 -8.39 -6.26
CA HIS A 123 10.53 -8.71 -7.50
C HIS A 123 10.07 -10.18 -7.57
N ASN A 124 10.64 -11.05 -6.73
CA ASN A 124 10.18 -12.40 -6.40
C ASN A 124 11.00 -12.92 -5.21
N LYS A 125 10.60 -14.06 -4.64
CA LYS A 125 11.28 -14.71 -3.50
C LYS A 125 12.79 -14.98 -3.69
N HIS A 126 13.26 -15.12 -4.93
CA HIS A 126 14.65 -15.42 -5.25
C HIS A 126 15.47 -14.20 -5.71
N ASP A 127 14.89 -12.99 -5.73
CA ASP A 127 15.64 -11.76 -5.99
C ASP A 127 16.66 -11.53 -4.85
N PRO A 128 17.97 -11.40 -5.15
CA PRO A 128 18.99 -11.13 -4.14
C PRO A 128 19.01 -9.66 -3.70
N LEU A 129 18.31 -8.76 -4.40
CA LEU A 129 18.10 -7.38 -3.96
C LEU A 129 16.79 -7.26 -3.18
N GLU A 130 16.81 -6.43 -2.14
CA GLU A 130 15.65 -6.15 -1.29
C GLU A 130 15.57 -4.67 -0.95
N VAL A 131 14.35 -4.13 -0.95
CA VAL A 131 14.05 -2.76 -0.52
C VAL A 131 13.32 -2.80 0.81
N ASP A 132 13.71 -1.94 1.76
CA ASP A 132 12.99 -1.81 3.03
C ASP A 132 11.58 -1.24 2.80
N TYR A 133 10.56 -2.03 3.16
CA TYR A 133 9.16 -1.67 2.94
C TYR A 133 8.74 -0.43 3.73
N VAL A 134 9.22 -0.27 4.98
CA VAL A 134 8.78 0.82 5.87
C VAL A 134 9.37 2.15 5.39
N GLN A 135 10.63 2.15 4.96
CA GLN A 135 11.23 3.29 4.26
C GLN A 135 10.46 3.61 2.98
N ARG A 136 10.07 2.60 2.20
CA ARG A 136 9.33 2.82 0.96
C ARG A 136 7.96 3.45 1.18
N VAL A 137 7.20 2.96 2.15
CA VAL A 137 5.90 3.55 2.53
C VAL A 137 6.06 5.00 3.00
N ARG A 138 7.11 5.30 3.78
CA ARG A 138 7.41 6.68 4.22
C ARG A 138 7.59 7.65 3.05
N GLU A 139 8.27 7.23 1.98
CA GLU A 139 8.45 8.05 0.77
C GLU A 139 7.10 8.36 0.10
N ILE A 140 6.17 7.40 0.04
CA ILE A 140 4.85 7.58 -0.57
C ILE A 140 3.92 8.41 0.33
N VAL A 141 3.95 8.19 1.65
CA VAL A 141 3.19 9.00 2.62
C VAL A 141 3.63 10.46 2.58
N ALA A 142 4.93 10.73 2.44
CA ALA A 142 5.44 12.10 2.28
C ALA A 142 4.92 12.80 1.01
N GLU A 143 4.59 12.07 -0.06
CA GLU A 143 3.88 12.64 -1.22
C GLU A 143 2.41 12.91 -0.92
N LEU A 144 1.70 11.98 -0.27
CA LEU A 144 0.28 12.11 0.11
C LEU A 144 0.02 13.26 1.11
N GLU A 145 1.02 13.61 1.92
CA GLU A 145 0.94 14.71 2.90
C GLU A 145 1.14 16.11 2.29
N LYS A 146 1.60 16.21 1.03
CA LYS A 146 1.72 17.51 0.35
C LYS A 146 0.34 18.14 0.14
N THR A 147 0.25 19.46 0.31
CA THR A 147 -1.03 20.21 0.28
C THR A 147 -1.84 20.03 -1.00
N GLN A 148 -1.18 19.84 -2.15
CA GLN A 148 -1.84 19.54 -3.43
C GLN A 148 -2.42 18.11 -3.50
N ASN A 149 -1.83 17.18 -2.75
CA ASN A 149 -2.20 15.76 -2.74
C ASN A 149 -3.19 15.39 -1.61
N ARG A 150 -3.62 16.37 -0.80
CA ARG A 150 -4.51 16.16 0.36
C ARG A 150 -5.87 15.52 0.03
N ASN A 151 -6.32 15.63 -1.22
CA ASN A 151 -7.58 15.09 -1.72
C ASN A 151 -7.40 13.87 -2.64
N GLU A 152 -6.17 13.36 -2.74
CA GLU A 152 -5.83 12.20 -3.55
C GLU A 152 -6.09 10.89 -2.79
N PHE A 153 -6.30 9.84 -3.57
CA PHE A 153 -6.54 8.48 -3.11
C PHE A 153 -5.48 7.54 -3.68
N LEU A 154 -5.06 6.53 -2.92
CA LEU A 154 -4.11 5.52 -3.36
C LEU A 154 -4.64 4.12 -3.03
N LEU A 155 -4.56 3.22 -4.01
CA LEU A 155 -4.75 1.79 -3.78
C LEU A 155 -3.41 1.07 -3.73
N VAL A 156 -3.23 0.14 -2.79
CA VAL A 156 -2.05 -0.73 -2.80
C VAL A 156 -2.51 -2.18 -2.72
N GLN A 157 -2.12 -2.98 -3.71
CA GLN A 157 -2.35 -4.42 -3.77
C GLN A 157 -1.06 -5.13 -3.39
N PHE A 158 -1.12 -6.01 -2.41
CA PHE A 158 0.02 -6.77 -1.95
C PHE A 158 -0.07 -8.23 -2.37
N GLU A 159 0.91 -8.70 -3.15
CA GLU A 159 1.18 -10.13 -3.27
C GLU A 159 1.85 -10.57 -1.95
N THR A 160 1.01 -11.09 -1.04
CA THR A 160 1.33 -11.10 0.39
C THR A 160 1.90 -12.44 0.84
N TYR A 161 3.21 -12.46 1.12
CA TYR A 161 3.94 -13.64 1.60
C TYR A 161 4.36 -13.51 3.08
N VAL A 162 3.55 -12.82 3.89
CA VAL A 162 3.87 -12.46 5.28
C VAL A 162 2.89 -13.07 6.29
N SER A 163 3.31 -13.16 7.54
CA SER A 163 2.53 -13.64 8.68
C SER A 163 1.46 -12.64 9.13
N ASP A 164 0.61 -13.06 10.07
CA ASP A 164 -0.34 -12.17 10.75
C ASP A 164 0.34 -10.91 11.35
N GLN A 165 1.49 -11.08 12.00
CA GLN A 165 2.28 -9.94 12.53
C GLN A 165 2.92 -9.12 11.40
N GLY A 166 3.24 -9.75 10.28
CA GLY A 166 3.67 -9.06 9.06
C GLY A 166 2.58 -8.14 8.52
N ILE A 167 1.31 -8.58 8.51
CA ILE A 167 0.16 -7.75 8.11
C ILE A 167 -0.03 -6.57 9.06
N GLU A 168 0.08 -6.78 10.38
CA GLU A 168 0.05 -5.70 11.37
C GLU A 168 1.12 -4.63 11.08
N ARG A 169 2.38 -5.05 10.89
CA ARG A 169 3.50 -4.14 10.54
C ARG A 169 3.29 -3.48 9.17
N ALA A 170 2.73 -4.20 8.21
CA ALA A 170 2.49 -3.69 6.86
C ALA A 170 1.46 -2.56 6.86
N CYS A 171 0.33 -2.75 7.55
CA CYS A 171 -0.69 -1.72 7.75
C CYS A 171 -0.17 -0.56 8.62
N ALA A 172 0.56 -0.85 9.69
CA ALA A 172 1.07 0.18 10.62
C ALA A 172 2.03 1.18 9.95
N ALA A 173 2.81 0.75 8.95
CA ALA A 173 3.72 1.64 8.21
C ALA A 173 3.03 2.83 7.53
N TRP A 174 1.74 2.68 7.15
CA TRP A 174 0.93 3.73 6.52
C TRP A 174 0.19 4.63 7.55
N GLY A 175 0.20 4.25 8.84
CA GLY A 175 -0.40 5.03 9.93
C GLY A 175 -1.88 5.38 9.72
N ASP A 176 -2.25 6.62 10.06
CA ASP A 176 -3.61 7.16 9.95
C ASP A 176 -4.14 7.26 8.50
N LYS A 177 -3.28 7.09 7.49
CA LYS A 177 -3.70 7.13 6.08
C LYS A 177 -4.51 5.89 5.67
N VAL A 178 -4.43 4.78 6.41
CA VAL A 178 -5.10 3.53 6.07
C VAL A 178 -6.61 3.62 6.27
N ILE A 179 -7.35 3.30 5.22
CA ILE A 179 -8.80 3.07 5.29
C ILE A 179 -9.03 1.71 5.96
N LYS A 180 -9.66 1.71 7.14
CA LYS A 180 -10.04 0.50 7.90
C LYS A 180 -11.52 0.19 7.69
N ASN A 181 -11.86 -1.11 7.63
CA ASN A 181 -13.21 -1.62 7.40
C ASN A 181 -13.92 -0.94 6.21
N PHE A 182 -13.31 -1.04 5.03
CA PHE A 182 -13.78 -0.35 3.83
C PHE A 182 -15.20 -0.76 3.42
N ASP A 183 -16.01 0.24 3.09
CA ASP A 183 -17.44 0.16 2.81
C ASP A 183 -17.73 0.83 1.46
N THR A 184 -18.00 0.01 0.44
CA THR A 184 -18.24 0.46 -0.94
C THR A 184 -19.55 1.23 -1.11
N SER A 185 -20.41 1.28 -0.09
CA SER A 185 -21.59 2.15 -0.09
C SER A 185 -21.28 3.61 0.25
N ARG A 186 -20.00 3.94 0.54
CA ARG A 186 -19.53 5.29 0.86
C ARG A 186 -18.71 5.88 -0.28
N ARG A 187 -18.92 7.19 -0.53
CA ARG A 187 -18.05 8.00 -1.40
C ARG A 187 -16.67 8.18 -0.76
N LEU A 188 -15.63 8.35 -1.57
CA LEU A 188 -14.27 8.50 -1.05
C LEU A 188 -14.08 9.75 -0.17
N GLU A 189 -14.88 10.81 -0.36
CA GLU A 189 -14.94 11.96 0.55
C GLU A 189 -15.09 11.56 2.03
N PHE A 190 -15.86 10.52 2.34
CA PHE A 190 -16.01 10.05 3.72
C PHE A 190 -14.65 9.67 4.34
N TYR A 191 -13.75 9.08 3.56
CA TYR A 191 -12.44 8.64 4.01
C TYR A 191 -11.42 9.79 3.97
N ILE A 192 -11.34 10.47 2.82
CA ILE A 192 -10.33 11.51 2.54
C ILE A 192 -10.49 12.71 3.50
N SER A 193 -11.73 13.15 3.78
CA SER A 193 -12.00 14.23 4.76
C SER A 193 -11.54 13.91 6.19
N ARG A 194 -11.28 12.63 6.50
CA ARG A 194 -10.77 12.14 7.79
C ARG A 194 -9.26 11.87 7.78
N GLY A 195 -8.59 12.15 6.66
CA GLY A 195 -7.16 11.87 6.44
C GLY A 195 -6.86 10.45 5.98
N MET A 196 -7.87 9.59 5.81
CA MET A 196 -7.70 8.23 5.30
C MET A 196 -7.69 8.27 3.77
N GLN A 197 -6.55 7.97 3.16
CA GLN A 197 -6.31 8.12 1.71
C GLN A 197 -5.89 6.81 1.03
N VAL A 198 -5.55 5.77 1.81
CA VAL A 198 -4.91 4.55 1.29
C VAL A 198 -5.77 3.32 1.55
N LEU A 199 -6.17 2.62 0.48
CA LEU A 199 -6.85 1.34 0.55
C LEU A 199 -5.85 0.20 0.32
N LEU A 200 -5.62 -0.63 1.34
CA LEU A 200 -4.72 -1.78 1.27
C LEU A 200 -5.51 -3.06 0.95
N LEU A 201 -5.09 -3.76 -0.10
CA LEU A 201 -5.69 -4.99 -0.61
C LEU A 201 -4.66 -6.13 -0.66
N THR A 202 -5.15 -7.37 -0.57
CA THR A 202 -4.36 -8.59 -0.74
C THR A 202 -5.15 -9.62 -1.55
N ASP A 203 -4.49 -10.26 -2.49
CA ASP A 203 -4.99 -11.36 -3.32
C ASP A 203 -4.75 -12.71 -2.63
N HIS A 204 -3.50 -13.02 -2.33
CA HIS A 204 -3.03 -14.31 -1.82
C HIS A 204 -3.03 -14.38 -0.28
N GLY A 205 -2.87 -13.26 0.43
CA GLY A 205 -2.73 -13.21 1.89
C GLY A 205 -4.04 -13.21 2.68
N LYS A 206 -3.94 -13.29 4.01
CA LYS A 206 -5.08 -13.15 4.92
C LYS A 206 -5.56 -11.68 4.94
N ALA A 207 -6.85 -11.45 4.79
CA ALA A 207 -7.43 -10.12 4.98
C ALA A 207 -7.72 -9.87 6.46
N MET A 208 -7.41 -8.65 6.92
CA MET A 208 -7.71 -8.14 8.25
C MET A 208 -8.30 -6.72 8.14
N PRO A 209 -9.60 -6.58 7.80
CA PRO A 209 -10.22 -5.28 7.52
C PRO A 209 -10.13 -4.28 8.68
N HIS A 210 -10.12 -4.77 9.92
CA HIS A 210 -9.98 -3.95 11.13
C HIS A 210 -8.59 -3.30 11.27
N LEU A 211 -7.55 -3.90 10.67
CA LEU A 211 -6.22 -3.29 10.50
C LEU A 211 -6.13 -2.45 9.22
N GLY A 212 -6.99 -2.74 8.24
CA GLY A 212 -7.09 -2.06 6.94
C GLY A 212 -6.68 -2.90 5.73
N MET A 213 -6.37 -4.19 5.93
CA MET A 213 -6.05 -5.13 4.84
C MET A 213 -7.32 -5.84 4.35
N HIS A 214 -7.69 -5.71 3.07
CA HIS A 214 -8.92 -6.30 2.53
C HIS A 214 -8.65 -7.29 1.38
N LYS A 215 -9.58 -8.19 1.06
CA LYS A 215 -9.43 -9.10 -0.09
C LYS A 215 -9.63 -8.37 -1.42
N SER A 216 -8.64 -8.39 -2.31
CA SER A 216 -8.70 -7.69 -3.62
C SER A 216 -9.92 -8.10 -4.45
N THR A 217 -10.23 -9.40 -4.50
CA THR A 217 -11.36 -10.00 -5.24
C THR A 217 -12.75 -9.51 -4.83
N LYS A 218 -12.87 -8.75 -3.73
CA LYS A 218 -14.13 -8.09 -3.33
C LYS A 218 -14.30 -6.68 -3.91
N PHE A 219 -13.23 -6.06 -4.42
CA PHE A 219 -13.19 -4.65 -4.79
C PHE A 219 -12.64 -4.41 -6.19
N LEU A 220 -11.72 -5.24 -6.67
CA LEU A 220 -11.11 -5.12 -7.99
C LEU A 220 -11.64 -6.15 -8.98
N ALA A 221 -11.81 -5.69 -10.22
CA ALA A 221 -11.95 -6.54 -11.39
C ALA A 221 -10.76 -6.27 -12.33
N GLU A 222 -9.88 -7.26 -12.47
CA GLU A 222 -8.72 -7.17 -13.34
C GLU A 222 -9.16 -7.36 -14.80
N ASN A 223 -8.76 -6.45 -15.70
CA ASN A 223 -9.10 -6.58 -17.11
C ASN A 223 -8.10 -7.44 -17.90
N ASN A 224 -7.04 -7.96 -17.25
CA ASN A 224 -5.93 -8.71 -17.85
C ASN A 224 -5.26 -8.00 -19.05
N TYR A 225 -5.41 -6.67 -19.17
CA TYR A 225 -4.87 -5.92 -20.29
C TYR A 225 -3.35 -5.87 -20.23
N LYS A 226 -2.71 -6.28 -21.33
CA LYS A 226 -1.26 -6.25 -21.52
C LYS A 226 -0.96 -5.38 -22.72
N TRP A 227 -0.27 -4.27 -22.51
CA TRP A 227 0.26 -3.47 -23.59
C TRP A 227 1.74 -3.81 -23.81
N THR A 228 2.09 -4.14 -25.05
CA THR A 228 3.39 -4.75 -25.41
C THR A 228 4.10 -4.07 -26.59
N ASP A 229 3.49 -3.06 -27.21
CA ASP A 229 4.00 -2.43 -28.44
C ASP A 229 4.12 -0.91 -28.29
N PRO A 230 5.34 -0.37 -28.03
CA PRO A 230 5.55 1.04 -27.74
C PRO A 230 5.20 2.02 -28.87
N LEU A 231 5.01 1.49 -30.07
CA LEU A 231 4.62 2.24 -31.28
C LEU A 231 3.10 2.41 -31.43
N LYS A 232 2.29 1.81 -30.54
CA LYS A 232 0.82 1.92 -30.56
C LYS A 232 0.34 2.55 -29.27
N SER A 233 -0.62 3.47 -29.34
CA SER A 233 -1.34 3.91 -28.14
C SER A 233 -1.96 2.71 -27.40
N PRO A 234 -2.00 2.71 -26.06
CA PRO A 234 -2.74 1.69 -25.32
C PRO A 234 -4.20 1.68 -25.75
N ASP A 235 -4.76 0.48 -25.91
CA ASP A 235 -6.15 0.30 -26.31
C ASP A 235 -7.06 0.67 -25.13
N LEU A 236 -7.54 1.92 -25.17
CA LEU A 236 -8.38 2.48 -24.13
C LEU A 236 -9.76 1.80 -24.06
N ALA A 237 -10.14 0.93 -25.01
CA ALA A 237 -11.35 0.11 -24.88
C ALA A 237 -11.27 -0.85 -23.69
N TRP A 238 -10.07 -1.30 -23.28
CA TRP A 238 -9.88 -2.15 -22.10
C TRP A 238 -10.12 -1.41 -20.78
N ARG A 239 -10.17 -0.07 -20.78
CA ARG A 239 -10.68 0.74 -19.64
C ARG A 239 -12.15 0.40 -19.31
N ARG A 240 -12.88 -0.28 -20.20
CA ARG A 240 -14.27 -0.73 -19.94
C ARG A 240 -14.35 -1.86 -18.90
N GLY A 241 -13.25 -2.56 -18.60
CA GLY A 241 -13.22 -3.70 -17.66
C GLY A 241 -13.85 -4.97 -18.25
N PRO A 242 -13.84 -6.09 -17.51
CA PRO A 242 -14.49 -7.32 -17.96
C PRO A 242 -15.99 -7.10 -18.17
N GLN A 243 -16.49 -7.47 -19.35
CA GLN A 243 -17.92 -7.44 -19.66
C GLN A 243 -18.59 -8.71 -19.11
N GLY A 244 -19.47 -8.58 -18.12
CA GLY A 244 -20.28 -9.71 -17.63
C GLY A 244 -20.30 -9.96 -16.12
N GLY A 245 -20.17 -8.93 -15.27
CA GLY A 245 -20.32 -9.04 -13.82
C GLY A 245 -21.42 -8.14 -13.26
N THR A 246 -22.19 -8.62 -12.28
CA THR A 246 -23.26 -7.87 -11.58
C THR A 246 -22.75 -6.98 -10.44
N LEU A 247 -21.43 -6.77 -10.36
CA LEU A 247 -20.77 -6.29 -9.15
C LEU A 247 -19.96 -5.01 -9.37
N ARG A 248 -20.04 -4.15 -8.36
CA ARG A 248 -19.43 -2.83 -8.23
C ARG A 248 -17.93 -2.96 -7.94
N TYR A 249 -17.13 -3.00 -9.00
CA TYR A 249 -15.68 -3.13 -8.92
C TYR A 249 -14.96 -1.91 -9.50
N ALA A 250 -13.89 -1.46 -8.84
CA ALA A 250 -12.93 -0.60 -9.50
C ALA A 250 -12.16 -1.40 -10.56
N LYS A 251 -11.79 -0.72 -11.63
CA LYS A 251 -11.17 -1.35 -12.81
C LYS A 251 -9.66 -1.13 -12.76
N MET A 252 -8.90 -2.21 -12.79
CA MET A 252 -7.44 -2.18 -12.81
C MET A 252 -6.91 -2.44 -14.22
N MET A 253 -5.95 -1.62 -14.64
CA MET A 253 -5.06 -1.87 -15.78
C MET A 253 -3.68 -2.23 -15.22
N THR A 254 -3.26 -3.49 -15.37
CA THR A 254 -2.28 -4.07 -14.43
C THR A 254 -0.81 -3.89 -14.83
N TYR A 255 -0.44 -3.88 -16.13
CA TYR A 255 0.98 -3.69 -16.51
C TYR A 255 1.27 -3.33 -17.97
N PHE A 256 2.48 -2.77 -18.15
CA PHE A 256 3.14 -2.50 -19.42
C PHE A 256 4.34 -3.44 -19.57
N CYS A 257 4.42 -4.14 -20.71
CA CYS A 257 5.44 -5.13 -20.98
C CYS A 257 6.24 -4.79 -22.23
N SER A 258 7.43 -5.37 -22.34
CA SER A 258 8.09 -5.55 -23.63
C SER A 258 7.28 -6.46 -24.57
N ARG A 259 7.66 -6.50 -25.85
CA ARG A 259 7.08 -7.40 -26.87
C ARG A 259 7.11 -8.89 -26.49
N THR A 260 7.95 -9.30 -25.54
CA THR A 260 8.08 -10.69 -25.05
C THR A 260 7.31 -10.96 -23.75
N GLY A 261 6.55 -9.99 -23.22
CA GLY A 261 5.81 -10.15 -21.96
C GLY A 261 6.66 -10.04 -20.69
N MET A 262 7.96 -9.72 -20.81
CA MET A 262 8.80 -9.37 -19.66
C MET A 262 8.62 -7.89 -19.30
N GLY A 263 8.79 -7.54 -18.02
CA GLY A 263 8.88 -6.15 -17.58
C GLY A 263 10.02 -5.41 -18.31
N ASN A 264 9.82 -4.13 -18.62
CA ASN A 264 10.82 -3.32 -19.30
C ASN A 264 10.73 -1.87 -18.79
N PRO A 265 11.80 -1.33 -18.15
CA PRO A 265 11.75 -0.01 -17.57
C PRO A 265 11.67 1.08 -18.64
N LEU A 266 12.30 0.92 -19.81
CA LEU A 266 12.21 1.90 -20.90
C LEU A 266 10.77 1.99 -21.44
N THR A 267 10.13 0.83 -21.64
CA THR A 267 8.72 0.76 -22.06
C THR A 267 7.77 1.31 -20.97
N SER A 268 8.08 1.12 -19.69
CA SER A 268 7.37 1.78 -18.58
C SER A 268 7.53 3.30 -18.61
N ALA A 269 8.73 3.82 -18.91
CA ALA A 269 8.97 5.26 -19.04
C ALA A 269 8.13 5.90 -20.15
N GLU A 270 7.98 5.22 -21.28
CA GLU A 270 7.20 5.71 -22.43
C GLU A 270 5.68 5.72 -22.20
N VAL A 271 5.12 4.84 -21.36
CA VAL A 271 3.68 4.86 -21.04
C VAL A 271 3.34 5.83 -19.93
N ASN A 272 4.17 5.85 -18.89
CA ASN A 272 3.99 6.72 -17.73
C ASN A 272 4.45 8.15 -18.00
N ASP A 273 4.70 8.51 -19.27
CA ASP A 273 4.85 9.88 -19.74
C ASP A 273 3.48 10.59 -19.69
N PRO A 274 3.32 11.64 -18.86
CA PRO A 274 2.07 12.42 -18.80
C PRO A 274 1.63 13.00 -20.14
N GLY A 275 2.53 13.16 -21.11
CA GLY A 275 2.22 13.59 -22.47
C GLY A 275 1.48 12.55 -23.32
N ARG A 276 1.28 11.31 -22.85
CA ARG A 276 0.63 10.21 -23.57
C ARG A 276 -0.66 9.67 -22.93
N MET A 277 -1.09 10.18 -21.77
CA MET A 277 -2.22 9.64 -20.97
C MET A 277 -3.56 10.34 -21.16
#